data_AF-A0A0D3IN65-F1
#
_entry.id   AF-A0A0D3IN65-F1
#
_cell.length_a   1.000
_cell.length_b   1.000
_cell.length_c   1.000
_cell.angle_alpha   90.00
_cell.angle_beta   90.00
_cell.angle_gamma   90.00
#
_symmetry.space_group_name_H-M   'P 1'
#
loop_
_entity.id
_entity.type
_entity.pdbx_description
1 polymer ?
#
loop_
_entity_poly.entity_id
_entity_poly.type
_entity_poly.pdbx_seq_one_letter_code
_entity_poly.pdbx_strand_id
1 'polypeptide(L)'
;MSVYNGSEMLEHSLAMTGQRYVDLALLHFPCSSWDDTLAMYRELEAARDRGLARAIGVSNFNASALKRLLRHARTKPAVVQNALSVAGHPAPHRGEGTACSEGAPVYGSNDVTLRFVRRHRITFAAYSPLGSQQSRRARPPCRPRGCRGAREDAGAGGPQMACPAGHRGGDEYGEAQACG
;
A
#
# COMPACT_ATOMS: atom_id res chain seq x y z
N MET A 1 9.80 -8.12 -33.05
CA MET A 1 9.06 -9.06 -32.17
C MET A 1 9.29 -8.63 -30.74
N SER A 2 8.24 -8.49 -29.94
CA SER A 2 8.34 -8.14 -28.52
C SER A 2 9.07 -9.27 -27.79
N VAL A 3 10.05 -8.95 -26.93
CA VAL A 3 10.77 -9.94 -26.10
C VAL A 3 9.91 -10.39 -24.92
N TYR A 4 8.74 -9.78 -24.75
CA TYR A 4 7.84 -9.97 -23.63
C TYR A 4 6.63 -10.81 -24.03
N ASN A 5 6.36 -11.86 -23.26
CA ASN A 5 5.28 -12.82 -23.49
C ASN A 5 4.18 -12.73 -22.42
N GLY A 6 3.88 -11.52 -21.94
CA GLY A 6 2.95 -11.31 -20.83
C GLY A 6 1.54 -11.90 -21.09
N SER A 7 1.10 -11.90 -22.34
CA SER A 7 -0.17 -12.51 -22.76
C SER A 7 -0.14 -14.04 -22.63
N GLU A 8 0.94 -14.70 -23.05
CA GLU A 8 1.14 -16.16 -22.90
C GLU A 8 1.23 -16.57 -21.42
N MET A 9 1.93 -15.79 -20.60
CA MET A 9 2.02 -16.04 -19.15
C MET A 9 0.65 -15.97 -18.47
N LEU A 10 -0.22 -15.05 -18.93
CA LEU A 10 -1.59 -14.97 -18.44
C LEU A 10 -2.40 -16.20 -18.89
N GLU A 11 -2.28 -16.65 -20.13
CA GLU A 11 -2.93 -17.88 -20.61
C GLU A 11 -2.53 -19.10 -19.80
N HIS A 12 -1.24 -19.25 -19.53
CA HIS A 12 -0.75 -20.32 -18.67
C HIS A 12 -1.38 -20.24 -17.27
N SER A 13 -1.47 -19.05 -16.69
CA SER A 13 -2.12 -18.84 -15.39
C SER A 13 -3.62 -19.14 -15.41
N LEU A 14 -4.30 -18.80 -16.50
CA LEU A 14 -5.72 -19.11 -16.71
C LEU A 14 -5.93 -20.63 -16.81
N ALA A 15 -5.09 -21.34 -17.56
CA ALA A 15 -5.13 -22.80 -17.65
C ALA A 15 -4.90 -23.45 -16.27
N MET A 16 -3.90 -22.99 -15.52
CA MET A 16 -3.59 -23.51 -14.17
C MET A 16 -4.72 -23.29 -13.16
N THR A 17 -5.47 -22.20 -13.29
CA THR A 17 -6.58 -21.85 -12.38
C THR A 17 -7.94 -22.36 -12.85
N GLY A 18 -8.00 -23.02 -14.02
CA GLY A 18 -9.25 -23.46 -14.65
C GLY A 18 -10.16 -22.31 -15.10
N GLN A 19 -9.61 -21.11 -15.27
CA GLN A 19 -10.36 -19.91 -15.65
C GLN A 19 -10.29 -19.69 -17.15
N ARG A 20 -11.38 -19.18 -17.72
CA ARG A 20 -11.41 -18.77 -19.14
C ARG A 20 -10.94 -17.32 -19.34
N TYR A 21 -11.10 -16.50 -18.31
CA TYR A 21 -10.69 -15.10 -18.28
C TYR A 21 -10.53 -14.64 -16.82
N VAL A 22 -9.86 -13.51 -16.61
CA VAL A 22 -9.90 -12.76 -15.34
C VAL A 22 -10.65 -11.44 -15.48
N ASP A 23 -11.32 -10.99 -14.43
CA ASP A 23 -11.98 -9.69 -14.47
C ASP A 23 -10.96 -8.53 -14.54
N LEU A 24 -9.78 -8.70 -13.94
CA LEU A 24 -8.73 -7.70 -13.89
C LEU A 24 -7.33 -8.33 -13.96
N ALA A 25 -6.50 -7.85 -14.88
CA ALA A 25 -5.06 -8.15 -14.93
C ALA A 25 -4.24 -6.86 -14.68
N LEU A 26 -3.22 -6.94 -13.83
CA LEU A 26 -2.40 -5.79 -13.44
C LEU A 26 -0.93 -6.00 -13.83
N LEU A 27 -0.30 -4.97 -14.40
CA LEU A 27 1.15 -4.90 -14.44
C LEU A 27 1.67 -4.64 -13.03
N HIS A 28 2.35 -5.61 -12.43
CA HIS A 28 2.71 -5.60 -11.01
C HIS A 28 3.60 -4.41 -10.62
N PHE A 29 4.65 -4.12 -11.40
CA PHE A 29 5.55 -2.98 -11.20
C PHE A 29 5.98 -2.42 -12.56
N PRO A 30 6.43 -1.16 -12.63
CA PRO A 30 7.24 -0.71 -13.76
C PRO A 30 8.46 -1.63 -13.91
N CYS A 31 8.80 -1.98 -15.15
CA CYS A 31 10.01 -2.72 -15.46
C CYS A 31 11.26 -1.85 -15.25
N SER A 32 12.45 -2.46 -15.31
CA SER A 32 13.73 -1.77 -15.17
C SER A 32 13.92 -0.63 -16.17
N SER A 33 13.39 -0.78 -17.38
CA SER A 33 13.29 0.29 -18.36
C SER A 33 11.83 0.66 -18.66
N TRP A 34 11.64 1.87 -19.15
CA TRP A 34 10.31 2.32 -19.52
C TRP A 34 9.79 1.73 -20.82
N ASP A 35 10.68 1.47 -21.78
CA ASP A 35 10.27 0.85 -23.04
C ASP A 35 9.77 -0.57 -22.79
N ASP A 36 10.39 -1.28 -21.86
CA ASP A 36 9.92 -2.58 -21.37
C ASP A 36 8.58 -2.47 -20.65
N THR A 37 8.41 -1.44 -19.81
CA THR A 37 7.14 -1.17 -19.13
C THR A 37 6.00 -0.97 -20.13
N LEU A 38 6.24 -0.21 -21.20
CA LEU A 38 5.26 0.00 -22.27
C LEU A 38 5.03 -1.26 -23.10
N ALA A 39 6.08 -2.03 -23.39
CA ALA A 39 5.95 -3.31 -24.10
C ALA A 39 5.10 -4.30 -23.29
N MET A 40 5.36 -4.44 -21.99
CA MET A 40 4.56 -5.28 -21.08
C MET A 40 3.12 -4.81 -20.97
N TYR A 41 2.87 -3.50 -20.93
CA TYR A 41 1.50 -3.00 -20.89
C TYR A 41 0.76 -3.25 -22.22
N ARG A 42 1.45 -3.22 -23.36
CA ARG A 42 0.89 -3.62 -24.67
C ARG A 42 0.53 -5.11 -24.71
N GLU A 43 1.28 -5.97 -24.03
CA GLU A 43 0.90 -7.38 -23.88
C GLU A 43 -0.40 -7.53 -23.09
N LEU A 44 -0.62 -6.73 -22.04
CA LEU A 44 -1.90 -6.70 -21.32
C LEU A 44 -3.05 -6.17 -22.21
N GLU A 45 -2.77 -5.15 -23.03
CA GLU A 45 -3.72 -4.65 -24.02
C GLU A 45 -4.13 -5.74 -25.04
N ALA A 46 -3.17 -6.52 -25.54
CA ALA A 46 -3.43 -7.63 -26.45
C ALA A 46 -4.21 -8.76 -25.75
N ALA A 47 -3.87 -9.08 -24.50
CA ALA A 47 -4.61 -10.06 -23.70
C ALA A 47 -6.07 -9.64 -23.47
N ARG A 48 -6.31 -8.34 -23.24
CA ARG A 48 -7.65 -7.78 -23.14
C ARG A 48 -8.42 -7.91 -24.45
N ASP A 49 -7.81 -7.56 -25.59
CA ASP A 49 -8.46 -7.65 -26.91
C ASP A 49 -8.84 -9.11 -27.25
N ARG A 50 -8.04 -10.07 -26.78
CA ARG A 50 -8.31 -11.51 -26.92
C ARG A 50 -9.34 -12.06 -25.92
N GLY A 51 -9.86 -11.23 -25.01
CA GLY A 51 -10.85 -11.64 -24.02
C GLY A 51 -10.29 -12.41 -22.81
N LEU A 52 -8.98 -12.46 -22.64
CA LEU A 52 -8.32 -13.12 -21.50
C LEU A 52 -8.47 -12.32 -20.20
N ALA A 53 -8.62 -11.00 -20.32
CA ALA A 53 -8.91 -10.10 -19.22
C ALA A 53 -10.03 -9.11 -19.60
N ARG A 54 -11.02 -8.89 -18.73
CA ARG A 54 -12.07 -7.89 -18.98
C ARG A 54 -11.56 -6.46 -18.83
N ALA A 55 -10.77 -6.22 -17.78
CA ALA A 55 -10.11 -4.97 -17.51
C ALA A 55 -8.61 -5.18 -17.30
N ILE A 56 -7.84 -4.14 -17.57
CA ILE A 56 -6.40 -4.10 -17.32
C ILE A 56 -6.05 -2.87 -16.48
N GLY A 57 -4.97 -2.98 -15.73
CA GLY A 57 -4.49 -1.90 -14.88
C GLY A 57 -3.01 -2.05 -14.55
N VAL A 58 -2.58 -1.29 -13.56
CA VAL A 58 -1.20 -1.28 -13.08
C VAL A 58 -1.17 -1.34 -11.55
N SER A 59 -0.02 -1.69 -10.99
CA SER A 59 0.23 -1.68 -9.56
C SER A 59 1.57 -1.01 -9.30
N ASN A 60 1.69 -0.26 -8.20
CA ASN A 60 2.90 0.47 -7.81
C ASN A 60 3.30 1.61 -8.76
N PHE A 61 2.32 2.26 -9.40
CA PHE A 61 2.57 3.40 -10.29
C PHE A 61 2.24 4.71 -9.56
N ASN A 62 3.20 5.64 -9.55
CA ASN A 62 2.98 7.01 -9.09
C ASN A 62 2.41 7.90 -10.21
N ALA A 63 2.01 9.13 -9.88
CA ALA A 63 1.46 10.09 -10.85
C ALA A 63 2.34 10.32 -12.09
N SER A 64 3.67 10.34 -11.94
CA SER A 64 4.60 10.55 -13.07
C SER A 64 4.59 9.35 -14.01
N ALA A 65 4.67 8.14 -13.45
CA ALA A 65 4.57 6.89 -14.21
C ALA A 65 3.21 6.76 -14.90
N LEU A 66 2.10 7.05 -14.20
CA LEU A 66 0.76 7.06 -14.80
C LEU A 66 0.66 8.07 -15.93
N LYS A 67 1.13 9.30 -15.73
CA LYS A 67 1.15 10.34 -16.77
C LYS A 67 1.96 9.89 -17.99
N ARG A 68 3.08 9.20 -17.78
CA ARG A 68 3.91 8.66 -18.88
C ARG A 68 3.18 7.53 -19.60
N LEU A 69 2.55 6.62 -18.87
CA LEU A 69 1.78 5.51 -19.44
C LEU A 69 0.62 6.02 -20.28
N LEU A 70 -0.18 6.95 -19.77
CA LEU A 70 -1.34 7.52 -20.48
C LEU A 70 -1.01 8.21 -21.80
N ARG A 71 0.25 8.60 -22.04
CA ARG A 71 0.67 9.17 -23.34
C ARG A 71 0.87 8.12 -24.42
N HIS A 72 1.08 6.86 -24.05
CA HIS A 72 1.46 5.80 -24.98
C HIS A 72 0.49 4.60 -24.97
N ALA A 73 -0.28 4.44 -23.89
CA ALA A 73 -1.29 3.38 -23.77
C ALA A 73 -2.47 3.65 -24.71
N ARG A 74 -2.87 2.62 -25.46
CA ARG A 74 -4.11 2.61 -26.24
C ARG A 74 -5.32 2.43 -25.33
N THR A 75 -5.20 1.57 -24.33
CA THR A 75 -6.23 1.31 -23.32
C THR A 75 -5.82 1.94 -22.00
N LYS A 76 -6.58 2.95 -21.56
CA LYS A 76 -6.40 3.57 -20.25
C LYS A 76 -6.50 2.50 -19.14
N PRO A 77 -5.57 2.43 -18.17
CA PRO A 77 -5.68 1.49 -17.06
C PRO A 77 -6.96 1.78 -16.28
N ALA A 78 -7.76 0.74 -16.07
CA ALA A 78 -9.00 0.84 -15.30
C ALA A 78 -8.72 1.01 -13.81
N VAL A 79 -7.65 0.35 -13.33
CA VAL A 79 -7.26 0.31 -11.91
C VAL A 79 -5.78 0.67 -11.78
N VAL A 80 -5.45 1.40 -10.72
CA VAL A 80 -4.11 1.42 -10.14
C VAL A 80 -4.17 0.89 -8.71
N GLN A 81 -3.38 -0.16 -8.43
CA GLN A 81 -3.32 -0.77 -7.11
C GLN A 81 -2.05 -0.36 -6.37
N ASN A 82 -2.17 0.36 -5.25
CA ASN A 82 -1.03 0.95 -4.54
C ASN A 82 -1.17 0.77 -3.02
N ALA A 83 -0.06 0.79 -2.27
CA ALA A 83 -0.06 0.61 -0.81
C ALA A 83 -0.69 1.82 -0.11
N LEU A 84 -1.92 1.72 0.40
CA LEU A 84 -2.55 2.83 1.10
C LEU A 84 -3.16 2.33 2.40
N SER A 85 -2.64 2.81 3.54
CA SER A 85 -3.25 2.50 4.82
C SER A 85 -4.52 3.30 5.05
N VAL A 86 -5.59 2.60 5.41
CA VAL A 86 -6.81 3.19 5.95
C VAL A 86 -6.63 3.26 7.47
N ALA A 87 -6.96 4.41 8.07
CA ALA A 87 -6.88 4.66 9.51
C ALA A 87 -5.46 4.66 10.14
N GLY A 88 -4.40 4.92 9.35
CA GLY A 88 -3.05 5.15 9.88
C GLY A 88 -2.34 3.90 10.40
N HIS A 89 -2.73 2.71 9.94
CA HIS A 89 -2.01 1.48 10.23
C HIS A 89 -0.59 1.53 9.64
N PRO A 90 0.47 1.29 10.43
CA PRO A 90 1.84 1.28 9.92
C PRO A 90 2.00 0.14 8.91
N ALA A 91 2.50 0.45 7.71
CA ALA A 91 2.93 -0.56 6.75
C ALA A 91 4.27 -1.16 7.20
N PRO A 92 4.54 -2.47 6.97
CA PRO A 92 5.77 -3.17 7.40
C PRO A 92 7.06 -2.69 6.75
N HIS A 93 7.03 -1.73 5.83
CA HIS A 93 8.22 -1.27 5.16
C HIS A 93 9.05 -0.48 6.18
N ARG A 94 9.97 -1.17 6.86
CA ARG A 94 10.98 -0.57 7.73
C ARG A 94 11.70 0.52 6.93
N GLY A 95 11.45 1.76 7.31
CA GLY A 95 11.90 2.96 6.61
C GLY A 95 10.81 4.03 6.70
N GLU A 96 10.78 4.71 7.84
CA GLU A 96 10.06 5.95 8.18
C GLU A 96 8.99 6.45 7.19
N GLY A 97 7.72 6.39 7.61
CA GLY A 97 6.66 7.20 7.00
C GLY A 97 5.29 6.53 7.00
N THR A 98 4.54 6.65 8.10
CA THR A 98 3.09 6.88 7.97
C THR A 98 2.93 8.09 7.08
N ALA A 99 2.15 7.94 6.01
CA ALA A 99 1.85 8.96 5.00
C ALA A 99 1.83 10.37 5.61
N CYS A 100 2.91 11.14 5.44
CA CYS A 100 3.06 12.58 5.70
C CYS A 100 4.52 13.09 5.66
N SER A 101 5.55 12.25 5.73
CA SER A 101 6.96 12.69 5.73
C SER A 101 7.67 12.47 4.38
N GLU A 102 8.36 13.52 3.91
CA GLU A 102 9.20 13.51 2.70
C GLU A 102 10.24 12.39 2.74
N GLY A 103 10.37 11.64 1.64
CA GLY A 103 11.52 10.76 1.39
C GLY A 103 11.27 9.26 1.34
N ALA A 104 10.09 8.75 1.72
CA ALA A 104 9.78 7.33 1.51
C ALA A 104 9.51 7.04 0.02
N PRO A 105 9.91 5.86 -0.54
CA PRO A 105 9.49 5.43 -1.87
C PRO A 105 7.99 5.19 -1.83
N VAL A 106 7.23 6.26 -2.08
CA VAL A 106 5.79 6.19 -2.08
C VAL A 106 5.41 5.32 -3.27
N TYR A 107 4.90 4.11 -3.01
CA TYR A 107 4.31 3.18 -3.98
C TYR A 107 3.06 3.79 -4.66
N GLY A 108 3.12 5.04 -5.11
CA GLY A 108 2.06 5.81 -5.74
C GLY A 108 0.87 6.16 -4.83
N SER A 109 1.06 6.24 -3.51
CA SER A 109 -0.03 6.50 -2.55
C SER A 109 -0.02 7.90 -1.94
N ASN A 110 0.74 8.84 -2.53
CA ASN A 110 0.73 10.24 -2.09
C ASN A 110 -0.48 10.98 -2.67
N ASP A 111 -0.79 12.12 -2.06
CA ASP A 111 -1.83 13.06 -2.50
C ASP A 111 -1.79 13.39 -3.99
N VAL A 112 -0.58 13.56 -4.53
CA VAL A 112 -0.38 13.87 -5.96
C VAL A 112 -0.95 12.75 -6.82
N THR A 113 -0.66 11.50 -6.47
CA THR A 113 -1.15 10.33 -7.20
C THR A 113 -2.65 10.13 -6.99
N LEU A 114 -3.16 10.28 -5.77
CA LEU A 114 -4.60 10.17 -5.47
C LEU A 114 -5.44 11.22 -6.23
N ARG A 115 -4.97 12.47 -6.31
CA ARG A 115 -5.62 13.52 -7.11
C ARG A 115 -5.55 13.20 -8.60
N PHE A 116 -4.43 12.67 -9.08
CA PHE A 116 -4.25 12.28 -10.47
C PHE A 116 -5.26 11.20 -10.88
N VAL A 117 -5.34 10.09 -10.13
CA VAL A 117 -6.25 8.97 -10.46
C VAL A 117 -7.71 9.42 -10.44
N ARG A 118 -8.09 10.27 -9.47
CA ARG A 118 -9.42 10.88 -9.41
C ARG A 118 -9.72 11.73 -10.64
N ARG A 119 -8.79 12.61 -11.04
CA ARG A 119 -8.94 13.48 -12.22
C ARG A 119 -9.08 12.67 -13.51
N HIS A 120 -8.33 11.57 -13.63
CA HIS A 120 -8.32 10.73 -14.83
C HIS A 120 -9.35 9.59 -14.82
N ARG A 121 -10.20 9.52 -13.79
CA ARG A 121 -11.20 8.46 -13.58
C ARG A 121 -10.56 7.07 -13.72
N ILE A 122 -9.48 6.88 -12.97
CA ILE A 122 -8.82 5.58 -12.76
C ILE A 122 -9.20 5.14 -11.35
N THR A 123 -9.70 3.91 -11.21
CA THR A 123 -10.06 3.37 -9.90
C THR A 123 -8.80 3.13 -9.09
N PHE A 124 -8.76 3.64 -7.86
CA PHE A 124 -7.68 3.37 -6.93
C PHE A 124 -8.02 2.14 -6.09
N ALA A 125 -7.15 1.12 -6.10
CA ALA A 125 -7.28 -0.07 -5.27
C ALA A 125 -6.18 -0.06 -4.20
N ALA A 126 -6.55 0.03 -2.93
CA ALA A 126 -5.59 -0.02 -1.83
C ALA A 126 -5.18 -1.47 -1.57
N TYR A 127 -3.89 -1.79 -1.67
CA TYR A 127 -3.37 -3.04 -1.10
C TYR A 127 -2.74 -2.79 0.27
N SER A 128 -2.77 -3.81 1.13
CA SER A 128 -2.37 -3.72 2.54
C SER A 128 -3.01 -2.56 3.32
N PRO A 129 -4.33 -2.31 3.21
CA PRO A 129 -4.97 -1.17 3.86
C PRO A 129 -4.92 -1.22 5.39
N LEU A 130 -4.79 -2.41 5.95
CA LEU A 130 -4.64 -2.66 7.38
C LEU A 130 -3.18 -2.96 7.76
N GLY A 131 -2.22 -2.52 6.94
CA GLY A 131 -0.79 -2.81 7.09
C GLY A 131 -0.49 -4.31 7.20
N SER A 132 0.65 -4.65 7.82
CA SER A 132 0.92 -6.03 8.20
C SER A 132 0.72 -6.21 9.69
N GLN A 133 0.28 -7.41 10.05
CA GLN A 133 0.20 -7.87 11.43
C GLN A 133 1.60 -8.12 12.02
N GLN A 134 2.57 -7.21 11.84
CA GLN A 134 3.74 -7.21 12.71
C GLN A 134 3.21 -6.87 14.09
N SER A 135 3.18 -7.90 14.94
CA SER A 135 2.72 -7.85 16.30
C SER A 135 3.14 -6.54 16.92
N ARG A 136 2.16 -5.83 17.49
CA ARG A 136 2.46 -4.90 18.57
C ARG A 136 3.14 -5.74 19.67
N ARG A 137 4.46 -5.92 19.61
CA ARG A 137 5.22 -5.64 20.82
C ARG A 137 4.90 -4.18 21.06
N ALA A 138 3.90 -3.95 21.91
CA ALA A 138 3.49 -2.62 22.30
C ALA A 138 4.78 -1.86 22.55
N ARG A 139 5.06 -0.84 21.72
CA ARG A 139 6.09 0.13 22.09
C ARG A 139 5.64 0.58 23.48
N PRO A 140 6.42 0.36 24.55
CA PRO A 140 6.03 0.87 25.85
C PRO A 140 5.75 2.36 25.67
N PRO A 141 4.69 2.89 26.31
CA PRO A 141 4.33 4.30 26.15
C PRO A 141 5.59 5.14 26.36
N CYS A 142 5.80 6.12 25.48
CA CYS A 142 6.93 7.04 25.54
C CYS A 142 7.12 7.46 27.01
N ARG A 143 8.22 7.04 27.65
CA ARG A 143 8.51 7.53 29.00
C ARG A 143 8.58 9.05 28.90
N PRO A 144 7.82 9.81 29.71
CA PRO A 144 8.03 11.25 29.80
C PRO A 144 9.51 11.49 30.12
N ARG A 145 10.12 12.47 29.44
CA ARG A 145 11.52 12.83 29.66
C ARG A 145 11.73 13.09 31.15
N GLY A 146 12.51 12.24 31.82
CA GLY A 146 12.81 12.37 33.24
C GLY A 146 12.97 11.05 34.00
N CYS A 147 12.35 9.95 33.55
CA CYS A 147 12.42 8.68 34.29
C CYS A 147 13.67 7.86 33.93
N ARG A 148 14.82 8.17 34.55
CA ARG A 148 16.00 7.28 34.57
C ARG A 148 15.83 6.17 35.61
N GLY A 149 16.24 4.95 35.24
CA GLY A 149 16.52 3.87 36.18
C GLY A 149 15.41 2.83 36.30
N ALA A 150 15.59 1.70 35.62
CA ALA A 150 15.35 0.36 36.14
C ALA A 150 15.91 -0.60 35.08
N ARG A 151 17.00 -1.29 35.42
CA ARG A 151 17.46 -2.44 34.63
C ARG A 151 16.43 -3.54 34.81
N GLU A 152 16.05 -4.20 33.72
CA GLU A 152 15.20 -5.39 33.75
C GLU A 152 16.07 -6.58 34.20
N ASP A 153 16.04 -6.89 35.50
CA ASP A 153 16.54 -8.18 35.99
C ASP A 153 15.36 -9.16 36.10
N ALA A 154 15.51 -10.30 35.43
CA ALA A 154 14.57 -11.40 35.42
C ALA A 154 14.49 -12.07 36.81
N GLY A 155 13.29 -12.13 37.39
CA GLY A 155 13.04 -12.86 38.63
C GLY A 155 11.58 -12.81 39.05
N ALA A 156 11.00 -13.97 39.32
CA ALA A 156 9.60 -14.14 39.70
C ALA A 156 9.25 -13.37 41.00
N GLY A 157 8.13 -12.63 40.96
CA GLY A 157 7.56 -11.92 42.11
C GLY A 157 7.16 -10.50 41.74
N GLY A 158 5.93 -10.31 41.27
CA GLY A 158 5.42 -8.97 40.94
C GLY A 158 5.25 -8.10 42.19
N PRO A 159 5.71 -6.84 42.22
CA PRO A 159 5.38 -5.93 43.30
C PRO A 159 3.95 -5.40 43.10
N GLN A 160 3.11 -5.56 44.13
CA GLN A 160 1.83 -4.88 44.22
C GLN A 160 2.08 -3.36 44.28
N MET A 161 1.68 -2.64 43.23
CA MET A 161 1.66 -1.18 43.20
C MET A 161 0.36 -0.71 43.87
N ALA A 162 0.47 -0.14 45.07
CA ALA A 162 -0.59 0.65 45.66
C ALA A 162 -0.64 2.02 44.96
N CYS A 163 -1.73 2.30 44.25
CA CYS A 163 -2.02 3.64 43.73
C CYS A 163 -2.48 4.55 44.90
N PRO A 164 -1.97 5.78 45.05
CA PRO A 164 -2.53 6.74 46.00
C PRO A 164 -3.94 7.17 45.54
N ALA A 165 -4.85 7.29 46.50
CA ALA A 165 -6.25 7.58 46.29
C ALA A 165 -6.47 8.98 45.70
N GLY A 166 -7.30 9.06 44.64
CA GLY A 166 -7.87 10.32 44.18
C GLY A 166 -7.81 10.51 42.67
N HIS A 167 -8.63 9.77 41.92
CA HIS A 167 -9.40 10.32 40.79
C HIS A 167 -10.43 9.30 40.35
N ARG A 168 -11.70 9.69 40.40
CA ARG A 168 -12.83 8.88 39.93
C ARG A 168 -12.76 8.79 38.41
N GLY A 169 -13.00 7.58 37.89
CA GLY A 169 -13.20 7.35 36.47
C GLY A 169 -14.37 8.18 35.96
N GLY A 170 -14.11 8.90 34.87
CA GLY A 170 -15.12 9.47 33.99
C GLY A 170 -14.98 8.77 32.66
N ASP A 171 -16.07 8.14 32.24
CA ASP A 171 -16.20 7.37 31.02
C ASP A 171 -16.25 8.32 29.79
N GLU A 172 -15.86 7.77 28.65
CA GLU A 172 -16.40 8.09 27.32
C GLU A 172 -16.07 9.44 26.63
N TYR A 173 -15.51 9.29 25.42
CA TYR A 173 -15.51 10.19 24.24
C TYR A 173 -15.36 11.72 24.46
N GLY A 174 -14.17 12.26 24.16
CA GLY A 174 -13.98 13.72 24.07
C GLY A 174 -12.68 14.12 23.36
N GLU A 175 -12.84 14.78 22.22
CA GLU A 175 -11.96 15.76 21.56
C GLU A 175 -10.43 15.54 21.54
N ALA A 176 -9.93 15.30 20.31
CA ALA A 176 -8.57 15.65 19.95
C ALA A 176 -8.38 17.18 20.04
N GLN A 177 -7.72 17.66 21.09
CA GLN A 177 -7.17 19.01 21.13
C GLN A 177 -5.73 19.03 20.60
N ALA A 178 -5.50 19.99 19.71
CA ALA A 178 -4.28 20.22 18.95
C ALA A 178 -3.04 20.46 19.83
N CYS A 179 -1.90 19.91 19.41
CA CYS A 179 -0.60 20.34 19.92
C CYS A 179 -0.27 21.73 19.33
N GLY A 180 -0.08 22.72 20.21
CA GLY A 180 0.68 23.93 19.92
C GLY A 180 2.19 23.70 19.95
#